data_AF-A0A1Q9A068-F1
#
_entry.id   AF-A0A1Q9A068-F1
#
_cell.length_a   1.000
_cell.length_b   1.000
_cell.length_c   1.000
_cell.angle_alpha   90.00
_cell.angle_beta   90.00
_cell.angle_gamma   90.00
#
_symmetry.space_group_name_H-M   'P 1'
#
loop_
_entity.id
_entity.type
_entity.pdbx_description
1 polymer ?
#
loop_
_entity_poly.entity_id
_entity_poly.type
_entity_poly.pdbx_seq_one_letter_code
_entity_poly.pdbx_strand_id
1 'polypeptide(L)'
;MDFKIAARMTSVLAIGAGLTATLMAFSQRQGPEEAPIFRSLDPGGDPETDGARKELLRCRDLGAEALRDKDCLKAWMENRRRFLKPSVSGRPTTPASGADATVKP
;
A
#
# COMPACT_ATOMS: atom_id res chain seq x y z
N MET A 1 -14.85 47.50 -4.86
CA MET A 1 -14.10 46.24 -4.62
C MET A 1 -13.93 46.09 -3.12
N ASP A 2 -14.37 44.98 -2.54
CA ASP A 2 -14.23 44.73 -1.11
C ASP A 2 -12.78 44.37 -0.76
N PHE A 3 -11.96 45.39 -0.55
CA PHE A 3 -10.55 45.25 -0.17
C PHE A 3 -10.36 44.36 1.07
N LYS A 4 -11.35 44.33 1.96
CA LYS A 4 -11.37 43.45 3.13
C LYS A 4 -11.51 41.97 2.77
N ILE A 5 -12.31 41.64 1.76
CA ILE A 5 -12.48 40.26 1.28
C ILE A 5 -11.24 39.84 0.50
N ALA A 6 -10.71 40.75 -0.34
CA ALA A 6 -9.46 40.50 -1.07
C ALA A 6 -8.31 40.18 -0.11
N ALA A 7 -8.11 40.96 0.95
CA ALA A 7 -7.06 40.74 1.94
C ALA A 7 -7.17 39.37 2.65
N ARG A 8 -8.41 38.94 2.97
CA ARG A 8 -8.65 37.63 3.59
C ARG A 8 -8.30 36.49 2.63
N MET A 9 -8.71 36.60 1.37
CA MET A 9 -8.40 35.58 0.36
C MET A 9 -6.90 35.47 0.12
N THR A 10 -6.19 36.59 0.00
CA THR A 10 -4.73 36.58 -0.16
C THR A 10 -4.04 35.97 1.06
N SER A 11 -4.51 36.27 2.29
CA SER A 11 -3.98 35.68 3.52
C SER A 11 -4.15 34.16 3.55
N VAL A 12 -5.33 33.65 3.22
CA VAL A 12 -5.60 32.20 3.19
C VAL A 12 -4.73 31.50 2.15
N LEU A 13 -4.61 32.09 0.95
CA LEU A 13 -3.77 31.55 -0.12
C LEU A 13 -2.28 31.52 0.29
N ALA A 14 -1.79 32.59 0.92
CA ALA A 14 -0.41 32.66 1.40
C ALA A 14 -0.12 31.60 2.48
N ILE A 15 -1.05 31.41 3.43
CA ILE A 15 -0.93 30.39 4.47
C ILE A 15 -0.93 28.98 3.85
N GLY A 16 -1.88 28.69 2.96
CA GLY A 16 -1.96 27.38 2.29
C GLY A 16 -0.72 27.07 1.45
N ALA A 17 -0.23 28.06 0.68
CA ALA A 17 1.00 27.93 -0.10
C ALA A 17 2.22 27.70 0.79
N GLY A 18 2.34 28.45 1.90
CA GLY A 18 3.43 28.28 2.87
C GLY A 18 3.43 26.92 3.54
N LEU A 19 2.25 26.39 3.90
CA LEU A 19 2.12 25.05 4.49
C LEU A 19 2.55 23.96 3.50
N THR A 20 2.12 24.07 2.24
CA THR A 20 2.45 23.13 1.18
C THR A 20 3.95 23.14 0.87
N ALA A 21 4.55 24.33 0.76
CA ALA A 21 5.98 24.50 0.53
C ALA A 21 6.81 23.91 1.70
N THR A 22 6.34 24.09 2.93
CA THR A 22 6.98 23.51 4.12
C THR A 22 6.92 21.99 4.07
N LEU A 23 5.75 21.40 3.80
CA LEU A 23 5.60 19.95 3.66
C LEU A 23 6.53 19.39 2.57
N MET A 24 6.58 20.01 1.40
CA MET A 24 7.49 19.59 0.32
C MET A 24 8.97 19.71 0.72
N ALA A 25 9.35 20.78 1.41
CA ALA A 25 10.72 20.94 1.90
C ALA A 25 11.09 19.86 2.93
N PHE A 26 10.15 19.45 3.79
CA PHE A 26 10.34 18.34 4.73
C PHE A 26 10.34 16.97 4.03
N SER A 27 9.53 16.75 2.99
CA SER A 27 9.58 15.54 2.16
C SER A 27 10.89 15.44 1.37
N GLN A 28 11.41 16.55 0.86
CA GLN A 28 12.70 16.60 0.15
C GLN A 28 13.91 16.31 1.08
N ARG A 29 13.84 16.74 2.35
CA ARG A 29 14.88 16.45 3.36
C ARG A 29 14.93 14.99 3.80
N GLN A 30 13.87 14.23 3.55
CA GLN A 30 13.84 12.77 3.75
C GLN A 30 14.47 12.00 2.57
N GLY A 31 15.07 12.69 1.59
CA GLY A 31 15.56 12.06 0.37
C GLY A 31 14.40 11.50 -0.46
N PRO A 32 14.68 10.95 -1.66
CA PRO A 32 13.70 10.17 -2.41
C PRO A 32 13.48 8.81 -1.70
N GLU A 33 13.25 8.81 -0.41
CA GLU A 33 12.86 7.62 0.34
C GLU A 33 11.37 7.44 0.10
N GLU A 34 11.11 6.65 -0.94
CA GLU A 34 9.92 5.82 -1.04
C GLU A 34 8.63 6.62 -0.78
N ALA A 35 8.17 7.32 -1.83
CA ALA A 35 6.72 7.34 -2.06
C ALA A 35 6.24 5.92 -1.73
N PRO A 36 5.25 5.73 -0.83
CA PRO A 36 4.88 4.40 -0.41
C PRO A 36 4.38 3.70 -1.66
N ILE A 37 5.30 3.02 -2.35
CA ILE A 37 5.00 1.93 -3.23
C ILE A 37 4.23 1.08 -2.26
N PHE A 38 2.92 0.98 -2.51
CA PHE A 38 2.08 -0.05 -1.94
C PHE A 38 2.88 -1.34 -2.11
N ARG A 39 3.71 -1.66 -1.11
CA ARG A 39 4.42 -2.91 -0.99
C ARG A 39 3.32 -3.78 -0.44
N SER A 40 2.39 -4.10 -1.34
CA SER A 40 1.34 -5.08 -1.16
C SER A 40 2.05 -6.23 -0.51
N LEU A 41 1.74 -6.45 0.77
CA LEU A 41 2.33 -7.46 1.63
C LEU A 41 2.55 -8.71 0.77
N ASP A 42 3.82 -9.12 0.63
CA ASP A 42 4.18 -10.33 -0.09
C ASP A 42 3.60 -11.52 0.69
N PRO A 43 2.48 -12.13 0.27
CA PRO A 43 1.89 -13.22 1.01
C PRO A 43 2.43 -14.48 0.36
N GLY A 44 3.70 -14.80 0.64
CA GLY A 44 4.32 -16.11 0.42
C GLY A 44 4.24 -16.67 -1.01
N GLY A 45 5.40 -16.80 -1.65
CA GLY A 45 5.60 -17.40 -2.97
C GLY A 45 4.93 -18.76 -3.17
N ASP A 46 3.71 -18.73 -3.68
CA ASP A 46 3.06 -19.84 -4.40
C ASP A 46 3.02 -19.45 -5.89
N PRO A 47 3.45 -20.32 -6.83
CA PRO A 47 3.45 -20.04 -8.27
C PRO A 47 2.10 -19.59 -8.83
N GLU A 48 0.97 -19.95 -8.21
CA GLU A 48 -0.36 -19.44 -8.58
C GLU A 48 -0.53 -17.95 -8.24
N THR A 49 0.13 -17.50 -7.18
CA THR A 49 0.20 -16.09 -6.75
C THR A 49 1.01 -15.24 -7.73
N ASP A 50 2.04 -15.81 -8.36
CA ASP A 50 2.85 -15.11 -9.36
C ASP A 50 2.06 -14.78 -10.63
N GLY A 51 1.19 -15.71 -11.07
CA GLY A 51 0.28 -15.47 -12.19
C GLY A 51 -0.71 -14.33 -11.90
N ALA A 52 -1.38 -14.41 -10.74
CA ALA A 52 -2.32 -13.37 -10.31
C ALA A 52 -1.63 -12.00 -10.12
N ARG A 53 -0.40 -11.98 -9.60
CA ARG A 53 0.40 -10.77 -9.42
C ARG A 53 0.74 -10.10 -10.75
N LYS A 54 1.13 -10.89 -11.77
CA LYS A 54 1.43 -10.36 -13.11
C LYS A 54 0.22 -9.67 -13.74
N GLU A 55 -0.97 -10.25 -13.62
CA GLU A 55 -2.19 -9.62 -14.16
C GLU A 55 -2.55 -8.34 -13.41
N LEU A 56 -2.40 -8.31 -12.08
CA LEU A 56 -2.64 -7.11 -11.30
C LEU A 56 -1.65 -5.97 -11.63
N LEU A 57 -0.40 -6.30 -11.92
CA LEU A 57 0.60 -5.33 -12.38
C LEU A 57 0.23 -4.78 -13.75
N ARG A 58 -0.16 -5.65 -14.69
CA ARG A 58 -0.66 -5.23 -16.01
C ARG A 58 -1.85 -4.27 -15.87
N CYS A 59 -2.82 -4.60 -15.03
CA CYS A 59 -4.00 -3.77 -14.80
C CYS A 59 -3.66 -2.43 -14.12
N ARG A 60 -2.66 -2.40 -13.24
CA ARG A 60 -2.16 -1.14 -12.67
C ARG A 60 -1.53 -0.25 -13.75
N ASP A 61 -0.72 -0.84 -14.63
CA ASP A 61 0.01 -0.11 -15.67
C ASP A 61 -0.95 0.45 -16.75
N LEU A 62 -2.13 -0.15 -16.93
CA LEU A 62 -3.22 0.38 -17.75
C LEU A 62 -3.93 1.60 -17.14
N GLY A 63 -3.84 1.80 -15.83
CA GLY A 63 -4.42 2.95 -15.13
C GLY A 63 -5.94 3.07 -15.31
N ALA A 64 -6.41 4.23 -15.77
CA ALA A 64 -7.85 4.50 -15.92
C ALA A 64 -8.54 3.58 -16.94
N GLU A 65 -7.80 3.02 -17.91
CA GLU A 65 -8.37 2.08 -18.88
C GLU A 65 -8.81 0.76 -18.22
N ALA A 66 -8.10 0.32 -17.17
CA ALA A 66 -8.43 -0.90 -16.46
C ALA A 66 -9.82 -0.87 -15.79
N LEU A 67 -10.41 0.31 -15.59
CA LEU A 67 -11.76 0.45 -15.05
C LEU A 67 -12.85 -0.04 -16.03
N ARG A 68 -12.54 -0.10 -17.33
CA ARG A 68 -13.44 -0.60 -18.39
C ARG A 68 -13.15 -2.05 -18.77
N ASP A 69 -12.02 -2.60 -18.33
CA ASP A 69 -11.57 -3.96 -18.63
C ASP A 69 -12.18 -4.96 -17.63
N LYS A 70 -12.95 -5.92 -18.14
CA LYS A 70 -13.63 -6.93 -17.32
C LYS A 70 -12.66 -7.89 -16.64
N ASP A 71 -11.53 -8.18 -17.27
CA ASP A 71 -10.51 -9.09 -16.73
C ASP A 71 -9.80 -8.42 -15.56
N CYS A 72 -9.50 -7.13 -15.67
CA CYS A 72 -8.94 -6.35 -14.57
C CYS A 72 -9.88 -6.24 -13.37
N LEU A 73 -11.18 -5.97 -13.60
CA LEU A 73 -12.17 -5.93 -12.53
C LEU A 73 -12.27 -7.29 -11.81
N LYS A 74 -12.23 -8.40 -12.55
CA LYS A 74 -12.24 -9.75 -11.99
C LYS A 74 -10.98 -10.04 -11.17
N ALA A 75 -9.80 -9.66 -11.68
CA ALA A 75 -8.53 -9.86 -10.99
C ALA A 75 -8.48 -9.13 -9.64
N TRP A 76 -8.97 -7.89 -9.56
CA TRP A 76 -9.05 -7.15 -8.29
C TRP A 76 -10.03 -7.77 -7.30
N MET A 77 -11.20 -8.21 -7.76
CA MET A 77 -12.19 -8.84 -6.88
C MET A 77 -11.66 -10.14 -6.29
N GLU A 78 -10.98 -10.96 -7.08
CA GLU A 78 -10.39 -12.21 -6.57
C GLU A 78 -9.21 -11.94 -5.63
N ASN A 79 -8.34 -10.98 -5.95
CA ASN A 79 -7.24 -10.57 -5.05
C ASN A 79 -7.80 -10.10 -3.69
N ARG A 80 -8.78 -9.19 -3.70
CA ARG A 80 -9.44 -8.71 -2.48
C ARG A 80 -10.09 -9.85 -1.70
N ARG A 81 -10.79 -10.76 -2.39
CA ARG A 81 -11.39 -11.95 -1.76
C ARG A 81 -10.32 -12.80 -1.07
N ARG A 82 -9.17 -13.02 -1.71
CA ARG A 82 -8.06 -13.81 -1.15
C ARG A 82 -7.48 -13.16 0.11
N PHE A 83 -7.25 -11.85 0.10
CA PHE A 83 -6.75 -11.14 1.28
C PHE A 83 -7.76 -11.09 2.43
N LEU A 84 -9.05 -10.99 2.11
CA LEU A 84 -10.12 -10.88 3.11
C LEU A 84 -10.68 -12.24 3.55
N LYS A 85 -10.22 -13.36 2.98
CA LYS A 85 -10.59 -14.69 3.48
C LYS A 85 -10.08 -14.79 4.92
N PRO A 86 -10.95 -15.05 5.92
CA PRO A 86 -10.50 -15.40 7.26
C PRO A 86 -9.58 -16.62 7.13
N SER A 87 -8.38 -16.57 7.71
CA SER A 87 -7.50 -17.74 7.78
C SER A 87 -8.18 -18.79 8.66
N VAL A 88 -8.92 -19.71 8.04
CA VAL A 88 -9.52 -20.87 8.72
C VAL A 88 -8.46 -21.94 9.07
N SER A 89 -7.21 -21.76 8.64
CA SER A 89 -6.03 -22.38 9.27
C SER A 89 -5.59 -21.47 10.42
N GLY A 90 -5.93 -21.73 11.67
CA GLY A 90 -5.61 -22.96 12.38
C GLY A 90 -4.34 -22.67 13.19
N ARG A 91 -4.53 -22.31 14.47
CA ARG A 91 -3.58 -22.27 15.60
C ARG A 91 -2.08 -22.17 15.24
N PRO A 92 -1.33 -21.15 15.72
CA PRO A 92 0.12 -21.21 15.64
C PRO A 92 0.56 -22.53 16.30
N THR A 93 1.11 -23.44 15.51
CA THR A 93 1.92 -24.53 16.04
C THR A 93 3.13 -23.84 16.64
N THR A 94 3.00 -23.46 17.91
CA THR A 94 4.15 -23.37 18.79
C THR A 94 4.95 -24.65 18.54
N PRO A 95 6.20 -24.56 18.03
CA PRO A 95 7.03 -25.74 17.95
C PRO A 95 7.04 -26.34 19.35
N ALA A 96 6.60 -27.58 19.47
CA ALA A 96 6.66 -28.30 20.71
C ALA A 96 8.13 -28.28 21.15
N SER A 97 8.43 -27.44 22.14
CA SER A 97 9.66 -27.53 22.91
C SER A 97 9.51 -28.81 23.73
N GLY A 98 10.02 -29.91 23.17
CA GLY A 98 10.04 -31.20 23.80
C GLY A 98 11.29 -31.94 23.36
N ALA A 99 12.22 -32.09 24.31
CA ALA A 99 13.34 -33.03 24.36
C ALA A 99 14.34 -32.96 23.18
N ASP A 100 15.64 -32.80 23.37
CA ASP A 100 16.46 -33.69 24.19
C ASP A 100 17.80 -32.97 24.47
N ALA A 101 17.95 -32.42 25.67
CA ALA A 101 19.26 -32.02 26.18
C ALA A 101 19.86 -33.23 26.91
N THR A 102 20.28 -34.24 26.17
CA THR A 102 21.16 -35.28 26.70
C THR A 102 22.60 -34.76 26.69
N VAL A 103 22.95 -34.05 27.75
CA VAL A 103 24.33 -33.89 28.19
C VAL A 103 24.84 -35.27 28.59
N LYS A 104 25.96 -35.71 28.00
CA LYS A 104 26.75 -36.82 28.51
C LYS A 104 28.17 -36.30 28.85
N PRO A 105 28.74 -36.69 30.00
CA PRO A 105 30.00 -36.17 30.53
C PRO A 105 31.23 -36.49 29.66
#